data_AF-A0A535ZAU5-F1
#
_entry.id   AF-A0A535ZAU5-F1
#
_cell.length_a   1.000
_cell.length_b   1.000
_cell.length_c   1.000
_cell.angle_alpha   90.00
_cell.angle_beta   90.00
_cell.angle_gamma   90.00
#
_symmetry.space_group_name_H-M   'P 1'
#
loop_
_entity.id
_entity.type
_entity.pdbx_description
1 polymer ?
#
loop_
_entity_poly.entity_id
_entity_poly.type
_entity_poly.pdbx_seq_one_letter_code
_entity_poly.pdbx_strand_id
1 'polypeptide(L)'
;MKAKKKAPSLFDLNVEKILDHWDVPEAIREVIANALDEAALTGSAEPEIVRRREGWHVIDFGRGLRYQHLTQNENPEKRRQPDLVVGKFGVGLKDALATFHRRGIEMVIRSPHADITLQRAAKRNFADVKTLHAAVAAPSEPKRRGTDFVLRGLKDADMAAAKDYFLRFAGDEELERTDLGTILRRRQEEPARVYVKGVRVATEDQFLFSYNITSTTAQLQKALNRERSNVGRTAYQDRVKAILLKSKSAAVAEQLAADLTRIQAGTNHDEITWLDVQEQAV
;
A
#
# COMPACT_ATOMS: atom_id res chain seq x y z
N MET A 1 -43.88 13.04 -4.76
CA MET A 1 -43.22 12.83 -6.07
C MET A 1 -42.05 11.86 -5.89
N LYS A 2 -42.11 10.65 -6.46
CA LYS A 2 -40.96 9.73 -6.45
C LYS A 2 -39.90 10.32 -7.37
N ALA A 3 -38.75 10.72 -6.84
CA ALA A 3 -37.61 11.12 -7.65
C ALA A 3 -37.27 9.95 -8.59
N LYS A 4 -37.38 10.15 -9.91
CA LYS A 4 -36.88 9.19 -10.90
C LYS A 4 -35.38 9.00 -10.59
N LYS A 5 -34.99 7.82 -10.07
CA LYS A 5 -33.57 7.46 -9.95
C LYS A 5 -32.97 7.56 -11.35
N LYS A 6 -32.11 8.56 -11.56
CA LYS A 6 -31.35 8.74 -12.79
C LYS A 6 -30.51 7.48 -12.99
N ALA A 7 -30.54 6.89 -14.18
CA ALA A 7 -29.74 5.72 -14.49
C ALA A 7 -28.24 6.03 -14.25
N PRO A 8 -27.46 5.06 -13.72
CA PRO A 8 -26.06 5.30 -13.42
C PRO A 8 -25.28 5.63 -14.70
N SER A 9 -24.38 6.61 -14.60
CA SER A 9 -23.45 6.92 -15.69
C SER A 9 -22.37 5.85 -15.74
N LEU A 10 -22.05 5.37 -16.93
CA LEU A 10 -21.01 4.37 -17.13
C LEU A 10 -19.68 5.01 -17.49
N PHE A 11 -18.66 4.70 -16.69
CA PHE A 11 -17.29 5.13 -16.89
C PHE A 11 -16.43 3.91 -17.23
N ASP A 12 -15.89 3.86 -18.45
CA ASP A 12 -14.99 2.77 -18.89
C ASP A 12 -13.68 2.84 -18.11
N LEU A 13 -13.30 1.75 -17.44
CA LEU A 13 -12.04 1.68 -16.71
C LEU A 13 -10.84 1.55 -17.66
N ASN A 14 -11.07 1.27 -18.96
CA ASN A 14 -10.05 1.08 -19.99
C ASN A 14 -8.95 0.10 -19.54
N VAL A 15 -9.35 -1.05 -18.98
CA VAL A 15 -8.41 -2.07 -18.56
C VAL A 15 -8.15 -3.01 -19.75
N GLU A 16 -7.26 -2.60 -20.66
CA GLU A 16 -6.96 -3.33 -21.91
C GLU A 16 -6.19 -4.64 -21.66
N LYS A 17 -5.30 -4.63 -20.68
CA LYS A 17 -4.70 -5.81 -20.06
C LYS A 17 -4.87 -5.64 -18.56
N ILE A 18 -5.82 -6.38 -17.97
CA ILE A 18 -5.90 -6.47 -16.51
C ILE A 18 -4.55 -7.05 -16.08
N LEU A 19 -3.85 -6.39 -15.15
CA LEU A 19 -2.65 -7.01 -14.57
C LEU A 19 -3.10 -8.32 -13.90
N ASP A 20 -2.81 -9.44 -14.55
CA ASP A 20 -3.22 -10.78 -14.12
C ASP A 20 -2.42 -11.29 -12.92
N HIS A 21 -1.45 -10.51 -12.45
CA HIS A 21 -0.54 -10.89 -11.37
C HIS A 21 -0.99 -10.42 -9.98
N TRP A 22 -2.04 -9.61 -9.83
CA TRP A 22 -2.53 -9.19 -8.51
C TRP A 22 -3.50 -10.21 -7.92
N ASP A 23 -3.24 -10.57 -6.65
CA ASP A 23 -4.19 -11.27 -5.80
C ASP A 23 -5.01 -10.26 -4.99
N VAL A 24 -5.96 -10.78 -4.23
CA VAL A 24 -6.90 -10.03 -3.41
C VAL A 24 -6.19 -9.15 -2.38
N PRO A 25 -5.14 -9.62 -1.64
CA PRO A 25 -4.42 -8.78 -0.69
C PRO A 25 -3.77 -7.55 -1.32
N GLU A 26 -3.17 -7.65 -2.51
CA GLU A 26 -2.57 -6.50 -3.21
C GLU A 26 -3.63 -5.47 -3.62
N ALA A 27 -4.79 -5.93 -4.06
CA ALA A 27 -5.91 -5.06 -4.39
C ALA A 27 -6.45 -4.31 -3.15
N ILE A 28 -6.57 -4.98 -2.01
CA ILE A 28 -6.98 -4.35 -0.74
C ILE A 28 -5.89 -3.38 -0.24
N ARG A 29 -4.61 -3.77 -0.36
CA ARG A 29 -3.47 -2.93 0.00
C ARG A 29 -3.57 -1.57 -0.70
N GLU A 30 -3.91 -1.55 -1.98
CA GLU A 30 -4.11 -0.31 -2.71
C GLU A 30 -5.26 0.55 -2.17
N VAL A 31 -6.37 -0.07 -1.75
CA VAL A 31 -7.51 0.65 -1.13
C VAL A 31 -7.09 1.26 0.21
N ILE A 32 -6.41 0.50 1.06
CA ILE A 32 -5.90 0.97 2.36
C ILE A 32 -4.88 2.09 2.16
N ALA A 33 -3.93 1.92 1.24
CA ALA A 33 -2.91 2.92 0.95
C ALA A 33 -3.53 4.25 0.48
N ASN A 34 -4.57 4.21 -0.35
CA ASN A 34 -5.26 5.42 -0.78
C ASN A 34 -6.00 6.13 0.36
N ALA A 35 -6.60 5.38 1.29
CA ALA A 35 -7.23 5.95 2.48
C ALA A 35 -6.21 6.61 3.42
N LEU A 36 -5.04 5.96 3.61
CA LEU A 36 -3.93 6.49 4.40
C LEU A 36 -3.31 7.75 3.77
N ASP A 37 -3.08 7.73 2.45
CA ASP A 37 -2.59 8.90 1.72
C ASP A 37 -3.55 10.08 1.85
N GLU A 38 -4.86 9.85 1.75
CA GLU A 38 -5.85 10.91 1.89
C GLU A 38 -5.84 11.50 3.31
N ALA A 39 -5.71 10.66 4.34
CA ALA A 39 -5.54 11.12 5.72
C ALA A 39 -4.30 12.00 5.88
N ALA A 40 -3.15 11.56 5.34
CA ALA A 40 -1.90 12.30 5.38
C ALA A 40 -1.96 13.65 4.62
N LEU A 41 -2.56 13.67 3.43
CA LEU A 41 -2.68 14.88 2.60
C LEU A 41 -3.63 15.92 3.18
N THR A 42 -4.72 15.46 3.81
CA THR A 42 -5.78 16.34 4.30
C THR A 42 -5.67 16.66 5.78
N GLY A 43 -4.76 15.99 6.51
CA GLY A 43 -4.70 16.03 7.96
C GLY A 43 -5.99 15.51 8.61
N SER A 44 -6.74 14.64 7.93
CA SER A 44 -7.94 14.04 8.48
C SER A 44 -7.62 12.86 9.41
N ALA A 45 -8.64 12.37 10.10
CA ALA A 45 -8.47 11.25 11.01
C ALA A 45 -8.00 9.99 10.27
N GLU A 46 -7.29 9.12 10.99
CA GLU A 46 -6.84 7.83 10.48
C GLU A 46 -8.04 6.99 9.98
N PRO A 47 -7.87 6.22 8.89
CA PRO A 47 -8.97 5.47 8.31
C PRO A 47 -9.36 4.28 9.19
N GLU A 48 -10.66 3.99 9.23
CA GLU A 48 -11.20 2.83 9.92
C GLU A 48 -11.23 1.63 8.97
N ILE A 49 -10.71 0.48 9.44
CA ILE A 49 -10.78 -0.79 8.71
C ILE A 49 -11.54 -1.81 9.55
N VAL A 50 -12.84 -1.94 9.28
CA VAL A 50 -13.79 -2.67 10.15
C VAL A 50 -14.64 -3.65 9.37
N ARG A 51 -14.96 -4.78 10.01
CA ARG A 51 -15.92 -5.76 9.49
C ARG A 51 -17.32 -5.39 9.98
N ARG A 52 -18.27 -5.26 9.05
CA ARG A 52 -19.70 -5.05 9.34
C ARG A 52 -20.53 -6.15 8.70
N ARG A 53 -21.86 -6.12 8.91
CA ARG A 53 -22.79 -7.13 8.39
C ARG A 53 -22.72 -7.28 6.86
N GLU A 54 -22.47 -6.21 6.12
CA GLU A 54 -22.43 -6.25 4.66
C GLU A 54 -21.07 -6.66 4.08
N GLY A 55 -20.00 -6.66 4.88
CA GLY A 55 -18.65 -6.96 4.42
C GLY A 55 -17.58 -6.18 5.18
N TRP A 56 -16.39 -6.13 4.59
CA TRP A 56 -15.29 -5.31 5.08
C TRP A 56 -15.43 -3.87 4.58
N HIS A 57 -15.09 -2.93 5.45
CA HIS A 57 -15.11 -1.50 5.15
C HIS A 57 -13.72 -0.92 5.33
N VAL A 58 -13.28 -0.09 4.38
CA VAL A 58 -12.16 0.83 4.53
C VAL A 58 -12.72 2.24 4.41
N ILE A 59 -12.71 2.98 5.51
CA ILE A 59 -13.38 4.28 5.64
C ILE A 59 -12.34 5.36 5.87
N ASP A 60 -12.19 6.30 4.94
CA ASP A 60 -11.42 7.54 5.13
C ASP A 60 -12.33 8.71 5.54
N PHE A 61 -11.74 9.76 6.10
CA PHE A 61 -12.44 10.99 6.51
C PHE A 61 -12.00 12.22 5.73
N GLY A 62 -11.47 12.00 4.52
CA GLY A 62 -10.95 13.03 3.64
C GLY A 62 -12.01 13.71 2.80
N ARG A 63 -11.61 14.10 1.59
CA ARG A 63 -12.44 14.89 0.65
C ARG A 63 -13.47 14.03 -0.10
N GLY A 64 -13.31 12.71 -0.06
CA GLY A 64 -14.18 11.74 -0.73
C GLY A 64 -13.77 11.48 -2.18
N LEU A 65 -13.78 10.20 -2.58
CA LEU A 65 -13.43 9.77 -3.93
C LEU A 65 -14.42 10.28 -4.98
N ARG A 66 -13.91 10.80 -6.09
CA ARG A 66 -14.69 11.12 -7.29
C ARG A 66 -14.39 10.12 -8.39
N TYR A 67 -15.32 9.88 -9.32
CA TYR A 67 -15.09 8.94 -10.42
C TYR A 67 -13.90 9.37 -11.32
N GLN A 68 -13.59 10.66 -11.40
CA GLN A 68 -12.42 11.16 -12.13
C GLN A 68 -11.09 10.66 -11.53
N HIS A 69 -11.07 10.31 -10.24
CA HIS A 69 -9.90 9.69 -9.60
C HIS A 69 -9.67 8.24 -10.06
N LEU A 70 -10.64 7.64 -10.77
CA LEU A 70 -10.47 6.38 -11.48
C LEU A 70 -9.87 6.58 -12.88
N THR A 71 -9.47 7.78 -13.29
CA THR A 71 -8.78 8.00 -14.58
C THR A 71 -7.28 7.71 -14.45
N GLN A 72 -6.64 7.31 -15.56
CA GLN A 72 -5.21 6.99 -15.59
C GLN A 72 -4.38 8.27 -15.72
N ASN A 73 -4.39 9.12 -14.69
CA ASN A 73 -3.57 10.31 -14.62
C ASN A 73 -2.80 10.34 -13.29
N GLU A 74 -1.55 10.79 -13.33
CA GLU A 74 -0.81 11.14 -12.12
C GLU A 74 -1.62 12.16 -11.32
N ASN A 75 -1.78 11.95 -10.01
CA ASN A 75 -2.37 12.98 -9.17
C ASN A 75 -1.30 14.07 -8.93
N PRO A 76 -1.47 15.30 -9.45
CA PRO A 76 -0.45 16.35 -9.34
C PRO A 76 -0.13 16.72 -7.89
N GLU A 77 -1.10 16.55 -6.98
CA GLU A 77 -0.94 16.81 -5.55
C GLU A 77 -0.01 15.77 -4.90
N LYS A 78 -0.24 14.48 -5.17
CA LYS A 78 0.63 13.39 -4.71
C LYS A 78 2.06 13.51 -5.26
N ARG A 79 2.21 14.03 -6.48
CA ARG A 79 3.53 14.32 -7.08
C ARG A 79 4.26 15.48 -6.38
N ARG A 80 3.54 16.50 -5.91
CA ARG A 80 4.12 17.67 -5.23
C ARG A 80 4.48 17.38 -3.77
N GLN A 81 3.86 16.37 -3.16
CA GLN A 81 4.15 15.94 -1.79
C GLN A 81 4.59 14.47 -1.75
N PRO A 82 5.66 14.11 -2.49
CA PRO A 82 6.09 12.73 -2.61
C PRO A 82 6.60 12.16 -1.29
N ASP A 83 6.84 13.00 -0.28
CA ASP A 83 7.30 12.65 1.06
C ASP A 83 6.14 12.26 2.00
N LEU A 84 4.91 12.72 1.75
CA LEU A 84 3.75 12.42 2.60
C LEU A 84 2.96 11.19 2.18
N VAL A 85 3.03 10.82 0.89
CA VAL A 85 2.23 9.73 0.32
C VAL A 85 3.09 8.52 -0.02
N VAL A 86 2.45 7.36 0.04
CA VAL A 86 2.98 6.07 -0.41
C VAL A 86 2.65 5.85 -1.88
N GLY A 87 1.40 6.08 -2.28
CA GLY A 87 0.95 5.93 -3.66
C GLY A 87 1.13 7.22 -4.47
N LYS A 88 1.68 7.14 -5.69
CA LYS A 88 1.87 8.32 -6.56
C LYS A 88 0.96 8.37 -7.80
N PHE A 89 0.27 7.29 -8.13
CA PHE A 89 -0.49 7.15 -9.38
C PHE A 89 -1.93 6.69 -9.17
N GLY A 90 -2.88 7.19 -9.98
CA GLY A 90 -4.28 6.73 -9.99
C GLY A 90 -4.52 5.38 -10.70
N VAL A 91 -3.45 4.68 -11.10
CA VAL A 91 -3.54 3.43 -11.86
C VAL A 91 -3.80 2.22 -10.94
N GLY A 92 -3.29 2.23 -9.70
CA GLY A 92 -3.45 1.12 -8.76
C GLY A 92 -4.92 0.84 -8.44
N LEU A 93 -5.72 1.88 -8.25
CA LEU A 93 -7.13 1.72 -7.90
C LEU A 93 -7.94 1.02 -9.01
N LYS A 94 -7.62 1.26 -10.29
CA LYS A 94 -8.25 0.53 -11.40
C LYS A 94 -7.91 -0.96 -11.37
N ASP A 95 -6.64 -1.27 -11.13
CA ASP A 95 -6.15 -2.65 -11.06
C ASP A 95 -6.77 -3.39 -9.87
N ALA A 96 -6.94 -2.70 -8.73
CA ALA A 96 -7.66 -3.22 -7.57
C ALA A 96 -9.12 -3.53 -7.91
N LEU A 97 -9.84 -2.60 -8.54
CA LEU A 97 -11.23 -2.79 -8.98
C LEU A 97 -11.39 -3.97 -9.95
N ALA A 98 -10.50 -4.08 -10.93
CA ALA A 98 -10.51 -5.19 -11.87
C ALA A 98 -10.22 -6.54 -11.17
N THR A 99 -9.30 -6.54 -10.20
CA THR A 99 -8.97 -7.72 -9.39
C THR A 99 -10.16 -8.18 -8.55
N PHE A 100 -10.86 -7.26 -7.87
CA PHE A 100 -12.07 -7.60 -7.11
C PHE A 100 -13.14 -8.24 -7.98
N HIS A 101 -13.42 -7.65 -9.15
CA HIS A 101 -14.36 -8.23 -10.10
C HIS A 101 -13.93 -9.64 -10.56
N ARG A 102 -12.64 -9.85 -10.89
CA ARG A 102 -12.13 -11.17 -11.34
C ARG A 102 -12.24 -12.23 -10.25
N ARG A 103 -12.07 -11.84 -8.98
CA ARG A 103 -12.11 -12.73 -7.82
C ARG A 103 -13.52 -12.87 -7.21
N GLY A 104 -14.55 -12.30 -7.84
CA GLY A 104 -15.93 -12.39 -7.38
C GLY A 104 -16.22 -11.60 -6.11
N ILE A 105 -15.38 -10.62 -5.77
CA ILE A 105 -15.56 -9.72 -4.63
C ILE A 105 -16.39 -8.54 -5.12
N GLU A 106 -17.61 -8.42 -4.61
CA GLU A 106 -18.43 -7.26 -4.91
C GLU A 106 -17.92 -6.04 -4.15
N MET A 107 -17.89 -4.90 -4.81
CA MET A 107 -17.46 -3.66 -4.19
C MET A 107 -18.48 -2.54 -4.37
N VAL A 108 -18.55 -1.67 -3.37
CA VAL A 108 -19.30 -0.41 -3.42
C VAL A 108 -18.43 0.68 -2.81
N ILE A 109 -18.15 1.73 -3.57
CA ILE A 109 -17.58 2.97 -3.04
C ILE A 109 -18.73 3.92 -2.78
N ARG A 110 -18.84 4.42 -1.55
CA ARG A 110 -19.76 5.49 -1.20
C ARG A 110 -18.96 6.73 -0.83
N SER A 111 -19.18 7.83 -1.52
CA SER A 111 -18.56 9.10 -1.22
C SER A 111 -19.63 10.21 -1.20
N PRO A 112 -19.29 11.44 -0.78
CA PRO A 112 -20.21 12.56 -0.82
C PRO A 112 -20.57 12.96 -2.27
N HIS A 113 -19.79 12.46 -3.25
CA HIS A 113 -19.89 12.83 -4.65
C HIS A 113 -20.63 11.80 -5.50
N ALA A 114 -20.52 10.50 -5.16
CA ALA A 114 -21.16 9.42 -5.91
C ALA A 114 -21.17 8.10 -5.13
N ASP A 115 -22.09 7.22 -5.52
CA ASP A 115 -21.99 5.79 -5.27
C ASP A 115 -21.42 5.11 -6.53
N ILE A 116 -20.35 4.33 -6.37
CA ILE A 116 -19.67 3.66 -7.48
C ILE A 116 -19.69 2.15 -7.26
N THR A 117 -20.13 1.43 -8.29
CA THR A 117 -20.11 -0.04 -8.37
C THR A 117 -19.46 -0.49 -9.68
N LEU A 118 -19.21 -1.78 -9.84
CA LEU A 118 -18.67 -2.35 -11.07
C LEU A 118 -19.74 -3.06 -11.87
N GLN A 119 -19.79 -2.82 -13.18
CA GLN A 119 -20.63 -3.60 -14.10
C GLN A 119 -19.94 -3.82 -15.44
N ARG A 120 -20.22 -4.98 -16.06
CA ARG A 120 -19.84 -5.22 -17.45
C ARG A 120 -20.84 -4.55 -18.37
N ALA A 121 -20.35 -3.72 -19.28
CA ALA A 121 -21.17 -3.09 -20.31
C ALA A 121 -20.42 -3.07 -21.65
N ALA A 122 -21.16 -2.87 -22.73
CA ALA A 122 -20.55 -2.70 -24.05
C ALA A 122 -19.82 -1.36 -24.13
N LYS A 123 -18.65 -1.36 -24.80
CA LYS A 123 -17.90 -0.13 -25.04
C LYS A 123 -18.73 0.79 -25.94
N ARG A 124 -18.76 2.11 -25.62
CA ARG A 124 -19.65 3.11 -26.27
C ARG A 124 -19.61 3.13 -27.81
N ASN A 125 -18.53 2.65 -28.43
CA ASN A 125 -18.34 2.60 -29.88
C ASN A 125 -18.13 1.19 -30.44
N PHE A 126 -18.17 0.15 -29.61
CA PHE A 126 -17.95 -1.26 -30.01
C PHE A 126 -18.90 -2.15 -29.20
N ALA A 127 -20.11 -2.35 -29.73
CA ALA A 127 -21.17 -3.11 -29.05
C ALA A 127 -20.73 -4.55 -28.70
N ASP A 128 -19.84 -5.12 -29.51
CA ASP A 128 -19.35 -6.49 -29.38
C ASP A 128 -18.25 -6.64 -28.31
N VAL A 129 -17.66 -5.53 -27.84
CA VAL A 129 -16.60 -5.54 -26.83
C VAL A 129 -17.19 -5.15 -25.48
N LYS A 130 -17.36 -6.14 -24.59
CA LYS A 130 -17.76 -5.91 -23.20
C LYS A 130 -16.53 -5.58 -22.35
N THR A 131 -16.46 -4.37 -21.81
CA THR A 131 -15.42 -3.96 -20.87
C THR A 131 -15.98 -3.80 -19.46
N LEU A 132 -15.08 -3.68 -18.48
CA LEU A 132 -15.45 -3.41 -17.10
C LEU A 132 -15.63 -1.90 -16.92
N HIS A 133 -16.82 -1.48 -16.48
CA HIS A 133 -17.13 -0.10 -16.21
C HIS A 133 -17.40 0.15 -14.74
N ALA A 134 -17.02 1.34 -14.27
CA ALA A 134 -17.55 1.93 -13.04
C ALA A 134 -18.94 2.52 -13.32
N ALA A 135 -19.97 1.97 -12.69
CA ALA A 135 -21.31 2.52 -12.67
C ALA A 135 -21.40 3.58 -11.58
N VAL A 136 -21.54 4.84 -11.99
CA VAL A 136 -21.54 6.02 -11.13
C VAL A 136 -22.97 6.52 -10.96
N ALA A 137 -23.51 6.34 -9.76
CA ALA A 137 -24.82 6.84 -9.37
C ALA A 137 -24.70 8.09 -8.48
N ALA A 138 -25.81 8.82 -8.32
CA ALA A 138 -25.89 9.90 -7.34
C ALA A 138 -25.57 9.35 -5.93
N PRO A 139 -24.88 10.13 -5.07
CA PRO A 139 -24.47 9.66 -3.75
C PRO A 139 -25.69 9.30 -2.91
N SER A 140 -25.68 8.12 -2.29
CA SER A 140 -26.71 7.74 -1.32
C SER A 140 -26.57 8.52 -0.01
N GLU A 141 -25.34 8.99 0.28
CA GLU A 141 -24.99 9.73 1.50
C GLU A 141 -24.25 11.03 1.14
N PRO A 142 -24.93 12.05 0.57
CA PRO A 142 -24.29 13.28 0.10
C PRO A 142 -23.66 14.12 1.23
N LYS A 143 -24.02 13.85 2.49
CA LYS A 143 -23.48 14.52 3.68
C LYS A 143 -22.37 13.72 4.37
N ARG A 144 -21.98 12.55 3.83
CA ARG A 144 -20.83 11.78 4.36
C ARG A 144 -19.58 12.67 4.32
N ARG A 145 -18.65 12.43 5.23
CA ARG A 145 -17.27 12.94 5.14
C ARG A 145 -16.37 11.78 4.73
N GLY A 146 -15.53 11.99 3.72
CA GLY A 146 -14.62 10.97 3.18
C GLY A 146 -15.30 9.86 2.39
N THR A 147 -14.59 8.76 2.17
CA THR A 147 -15.02 7.62 1.35
C THR A 147 -15.22 6.37 2.21
N ASP A 148 -16.28 5.61 1.96
CA ASP A 148 -16.49 4.27 2.50
C ASP A 148 -16.36 3.25 1.35
N PHE A 149 -15.29 2.45 1.39
CA PHE A 149 -15.04 1.38 0.43
C PHE A 149 -15.49 0.05 1.03
N VAL A 150 -16.60 -0.47 0.53
CA VAL A 150 -17.22 -1.71 0.98
C VAL A 150 -16.78 -2.87 0.08
N LEU A 151 -16.29 -3.95 0.69
CA LEU A 151 -15.86 -5.19 0.06
C LEU A 151 -16.71 -6.36 0.58
N ARG A 152 -17.61 -6.89 -0.24
CA ARG A 152 -18.50 -8.00 0.11
C ARG A 152 -17.96 -9.32 -0.42
N GLY A 153 -18.14 -10.38 0.37
CA GLY A 153 -17.59 -11.71 0.06
C GLY A 153 -16.08 -11.83 0.31
N LEU A 154 -15.46 -10.80 0.91
CA LEU A 154 -14.04 -10.83 1.25
C LEU A 154 -13.77 -11.70 2.49
N LYS A 155 -12.75 -12.57 2.41
CA LYS A 155 -12.31 -13.39 3.55
C LYS A 155 -11.47 -12.57 4.52
N ASP A 156 -11.58 -12.90 5.81
CA ASP A 156 -10.79 -12.23 6.86
C ASP A 156 -9.28 -12.45 6.68
N ALA A 157 -8.88 -13.63 6.18
CA ALA A 157 -7.48 -13.93 5.89
C ALA A 157 -6.90 -12.99 4.82
N ASP A 158 -7.67 -12.65 3.79
CA ASP A 158 -7.23 -11.73 2.74
C ASP A 158 -7.08 -10.30 3.27
N MET A 159 -8.00 -9.86 4.14
CA MET A 159 -7.90 -8.57 4.82
C MET A 159 -6.71 -8.53 5.80
N ALA A 160 -6.48 -9.61 6.54
CA ALA A 160 -5.33 -9.72 7.43
C ALA A 160 -4.00 -9.67 6.65
N ALA A 161 -3.91 -10.42 5.55
CA ALA A 161 -2.76 -10.38 4.65
C ALA A 161 -2.53 -8.98 4.04
N ALA A 162 -3.62 -8.27 3.69
CA ALA A 162 -3.54 -6.90 3.21
C ALA A 162 -3.02 -5.94 4.29
N LYS A 163 -3.48 -6.09 5.54
CA LYS A 163 -3.00 -5.30 6.69
C LYS A 163 -1.52 -5.56 6.97
N ASP A 164 -1.04 -6.78 6.80
CA ASP A 164 0.37 -7.15 7.03
C ASP A 164 1.37 -6.42 6.12
N TYR A 165 0.91 -5.83 5.00
CA TYR A 165 1.73 -4.90 4.20
C TYR A 165 2.02 -3.58 4.91
N PHE A 166 1.33 -3.22 5.97
CA PHE A 166 1.49 -1.92 6.63
C PHE A 166 2.09 -2.12 8.01
N LEU A 167 3.23 -1.47 8.27
CA LEU A 167 3.95 -1.52 9.55
C LEU A 167 3.02 -1.28 10.75
N ARG A 168 2.13 -0.29 10.60
CA ARG A 168 1.13 0.11 11.61
C ARG A 168 0.13 -0.99 12.01
N PHE A 169 -0.06 -2.00 11.15
CA PHE A 169 -0.97 -3.11 11.43
C PHE A 169 -0.23 -4.44 11.59
N ALA A 170 0.99 -4.53 11.07
CA ALA A 170 1.82 -5.71 11.17
C ALA A 170 2.21 -5.98 12.62
N GLY A 171 2.50 -4.95 13.42
CA GLY A 171 2.92 -5.10 14.82
C GLY A 171 4.41 -5.42 14.99
N ASP A 172 5.24 -5.02 14.02
CA ASP A 172 6.70 -5.11 14.15
C ASP A 172 7.20 -4.15 15.23
N GLU A 173 8.13 -4.62 16.04
CA GLU A 173 8.68 -3.86 17.16
C GLU A 173 9.79 -2.92 16.71
N GLU A 174 9.70 -1.66 17.12
CA GLU A 174 10.71 -0.63 16.88
C GLU A 174 11.88 -0.78 17.87
N LEU A 175 13.08 -1.05 17.35
CA LEU A 175 14.32 -1.10 18.14
C LEU A 175 14.95 0.28 18.27
N GLU A 176 14.99 1.03 17.17
CA GLU A 176 15.55 2.38 17.14
C GLU A 176 14.99 3.22 15.99
N ARG A 177 14.83 4.52 16.25
CA ARG A 177 14.54 5.52 15.22
C ARG A 177 15.76 6.39 14.92
N THR A 178 16.06 6.55 13.64
CA THR A 178 17.03 7.51 13.13
C THR A 178 16.33 8.59 12.30
N ASP A 179 17.08 9.59 11.84
CA ASP A 179 16.57 10.61 10.91
C ASP A 179 16.29 10.06 9.49
N LEU A 180 16.82 8.88 9.17
CA LEU A 180 16.68 8.25 7.86
C LEU A 180 15.58 7.17 7.82
N GLY A 181 15.23 6.62 8.98
CA GLY A 181 14.29 5.52 9.09
C GLY A 181 14.30 4.88 10.47
N THR A 182 13.71 3.71 10.57
CA THR A 182 13.56 2.95 11.81
C THR A 182 14.13 1.56 11.63
N ILE A 183 14.89 1.08 12.61
CA ILE A 183 15.34 -0.30 12.74
C ILE A 183 14.29 -1.05 13.55
N LEU A 184 13.82 -2.16 13.01
CA LEU A 184 12.75 -2.97 13.57
C LEU A 184 13.29 -4.36 13.90
N ARG A 185 12.77 -4.97 14.96
CA ARG A 185 13.10 -6.35 15.31
C ARG A 185 12.59 -7.27 14.20
N ARG A 186 13.47 -8.09 13.64
CA ARG A 186 13.07 -9.18 12.77
C ARG A 186 12.29 -10.23 13.58
N ARG A 187 11.16 -10.68 13.04
CA ARG A 187 10.40 -11.78 13.64
C ARG A 187 11.16 -13.09 13.45
N GLN A 188 11.15 -13.92 14.49
CA GLN A 188 11.77 -15.24 14.41
C GLN A 188 11.10 -16.05 13.29
N GLU A 189 11.91 -16.77 12.51
CA GLU A 189 11.48 -17.66 11.42
C GLU A 189 10.80 -16.99 10.22
N GLU A 190 10.63 -15.67 10.22
CA GLU A 190 10.17 -14.91 9.06
C GLU A 190 11.34 -14.19 8.36
N PRO A 191 11.24 -13.95 7.04
CA PRO A 191 12.13 -13.02 6.36
C PRO A 191 12.06 -11.64 7.00
N ALA A 192 13.18 -10.91 7.01
CA ALA A 192 13.16 -9.52 7.41
C ALA A 192 12.30 -8.71 6.43
N ARG A 193 11.72 -7.62 6.92
CA ARG A 193 10.76 -6.82 6.16
C ARG A 193 11.34 -5.43 5.89
N VAL A 194 11.22 -4.98 4.65
CA VAL A 194 11.62 -3.63 4.26
C VAL A 194 10.37 -2.82 3.95
N TYR A 195 10.14 -1.80 4.76
CA TYR A 195 9.08 -0.83 4.63
C TYR A 195 9.62 0.48 4.06
N VAL A 196 8.80 1.15 3.27
CA VAL A 196 8.98 2.55 2.91
C VAL A 196 7.76 3.29 3.40
N LYS A 197 7.98 4.23 4.33
CA LYS A 197 6.92 5.01 4.98
C LYS A 197 5.79 4.14 5.53
N GLY A 198 6.18 3.05 6.16
CA GLY A 198 5.27 2.09 6.78
C GLY A 198 4.54 1.17 5.81
N VAL A 199 4.89 1.11 4.53
CA VAL A 199 4.37 0.12 3.57
C VAL A 199 5.47 -0.83 3.13
N ARG A 200 5.24 -2.13 3.27
CA ARG A 200 6.17 -3.19 2.91
C ARG A 200 6.34 -3.23 1.41
N VAL A 201 7.61 -3.19 0.99
CA VAL A 201 8.01 -3.15 -0.42
C VAL A 201 8.96 -4.29 -0.78
N ALA A 202 9.54 -4.97 0.21
CA ALA A 202 10.36 -6.15 0.02
C ALA A 202 10.46 -6.99 1.31
N THR A 203 10.93 -8.22 1.14
CA THR A 203 11.34 -9.14 2.21
C THR A 203 12.75 -9.64 1.93
N GLU A 204 13.54 -9.85 2.97
CA GLU A 204 14.96 -10.23 2.90
C GLU A 204 15.25 -11.38 3.87
N ASP A 205 15.57 -12.56 3.34
CA ASP A 205 15.78 -13.76 4.16
C ASP A 205 17.04 -13.69 5.03
N GLN A 206 18.06 -13.00 4.51
CA GLN A 206 19.40 -12.93 5.07
C GLN A 206 19.67 -11.63 5.84
N PHE A 207 18.64 -10.82 6.11
CA PHE A 207 18.81 -9.62 6.95
C PHE A 207 18.62 -9.94 8.43
N LEU A 208 19.47 -9.35 9.28
CA LEU A 208 19.40 -9.45 10.73
C LEU A 208 18.21 -8.65 11.28
N PHE A 209 17.93 -7.48 10.71
CA PHE A 209 16.85 -6.59 11.15
C PHE A 209 15.84 -6.32 10.04
N SER A 210 14.65 -5.90 10.44
CA SER A 210 13.68 -5.28 9.54
C SER A 210 13.86 -3.76 9.54
N TYR A 211 13.42 -3.07 8.49
CA TYR A 211 13.68 -1.63 8.34
C TYR A 211 12.45 -0.90 7.84
N ASN A 212 12.25 0.32 8.34
CA ASN A 212 11.29 1.26 7.78
C ASN A 212 11.99 2.54 7.33
N ILE A 213 12.10 2.72 6.03
CA ILE A 213 12.72 3.90 5.42
C ILE A 213 11.70 5.04 5.41
N THR A 214 11.97 6.08 6.17
CA THR A 214 11.13 7.30 6.21
C THR A 214 11.66 8.38 5.27
N SER A 215 13.00 8.45 5.09
CA SER A 215 13.67 9.38 4.17
C SER A 215 14.12 8.69 2.88
N THR A 216 13.33 8.82 1.81
CA THR A 216 13.57 8.11 0.54
C THR A 216 14.63 8.78 -0.33
N THR A 217 15.38 8.00 -1.12
CA THR A 217 16.28 8.50 -2.18
C THR A 217 15.54 8.62 -3.52
N ALA A 218 16.08 9.40 -4.46
CA ALA A 218 15.51 9.50 -5.82
C ALA A 218 15.46 8.14 -6.54
N GLN A 219 16.46 7.28 -6.32
CA GLN A 219 16.51 5.92 -6.86
C GLN A 219 15.38 5.06 -6.30
N LEU A 220 15.18 5.06 -4.97
CA LEU A 220 14.10 4.32 -4.32
C LEU A 220 12.73 4.81 -4.79
N GLN A 221 12.55 6.13 -4.89
CA GLN A 221 11.32 6.71 -5.42
C GLN A 221 11.03 6.27 -6.86
N LYS A 222 12.06 6.17 -7.71
CA LYS A 222 11.92 5.70 -9.09
C LYS A 222 11.55 4.22 -9.16
N ALA A 223 12.14 3.38 -8.29
CA ALA A 223 11.84 1.95 -8.23
C ALA A 223 10.40 1.67 -7.79
N LEU A 224 9.93 2.37 -6.74
CA LEU A 224 8.54 2.28 -6.25
C LEU A 224 7.51 2.62 -7.33
N ASN A 225 7.85 3.52 -8.25
CA ASN A 225 6.97 3.92 -9.34
C ASN A 225 6.84 2.83 -10.43
N ARG A 226 7.85 1.98 -10.60
CA ARG A 226 7.91 0.95 -11.65
C ARG A 226 7.46 -0.42 -11.17
N GLU A 227 7.74 -0.76 -9.92
CA GLU A 227 7.61 -2.10 -9.35
C GLU A 227 6.61 -2.07 -8.18
N ARG A 228 5.30 -2.10 -8.49
CA ARG A 228 4.26 -1.96 -7.46
C ARG A 228 4.20 -3.10 -6.44
N SER A 229 4.75 -4.27 -6.76
CA SER A 229 4.68 -5.47 -5.92
C SER A 229 5.94 -5.68 -5.07
N ASN A 230 7.14 -5.60 -5.65
CA ASN A 230 8.41 -5.77 -4.93
C ASN A 230 9.50 -4.86 -5.51
N VAL A 231 10.19 -4.13 -4.65
CA VAL A 231 11.32 -3.28 -5.04
C VAL A 231 12.61 -4.09 -4.97
N GLY A 232 13.45 -4.03 -6.01
CA GLY A 232 14.76 -4.68 -5.98
C GLY A 232 15.70 -4.12 -4.90
N ARG A 233 16.47 -5.00 -4.24
CA ARG A 233 17.42 -4.66 -3.17
C ARG A 233 18.36 -3.50 -3.47
N THR A 234 18.85 -3.42 -4.69
CA THR A 234 19.74 -2.34 -5.16
C THR A 234 19.14 -0.94 -5.00
N ALA A 235 17.81 -0.81 -4.90
CA ALA A 235 17.14 0.47 -4.74
C ALA A 235 17.09 0.96 -3.28
N TYR A 236 17.17 0.07 -2.28
CA TYR A 236 17.08 0.44 -0.86
C TYR A 236 18.31 0.11 -0.02
N GLN A 237 19.22 -0.75 -0.49
CA GLN A 237 20.37 -1.22 0.28
C GLN A 237 21.20 -0.08 0.87
N ASP A 238 21.54 0.93 0.07
CA ASP A 238 22.34 2.08 0.53
C ASP A 238 21.64 2.84 1.68
N ARG A 239 20.31 2.91 1.63
CA ARG A 239 19.53 3.57 2.68
C ARG A 239 19.44 2.72 3.94
N VAL A 240 19.29 1.40 3.82
CA VAL A 240 19.34 0.47 4.96
C VAL A 240 20.70 0.55 5.65
N LYS A 241 21.80 0.47 4.89
CA LYS A 241 23.16 0.65 5.41
C LYS A 241 23.31 2.00 6.13
N ALA A 242 22.84 3.09 5.54
CA ALA A 242 22.90 4.41 6.18
C ALA A 242 22.05 4.53 7.46
N ILE A 243 20.93 3.81 7.56
CA ILE A 243 20.14 3.74 8.80
C ILE A 243 20.93 3.02 9.88
N LEU A 244 21.54 1.87 9.57
CA LEU A 244 22.39 1.14 10.51
C LEU A 244 23.56 1.98 10.98
N LEU A 245 24.32 2.62 10.08
CA LEU A 245 25.47 3.47 10.42
C LEU A 245 25.13 4.65 11.34
N LYS A 246 23.86 5.05 11.39
CA LYS A 246 23.37 6.11 12.30
C LYS A 246 22.80 5.59 13.61
N SER A 247 22.66 4.27 13.75
CA SER A 247 22.21 3.61 14.97
C SER A 247 23.16 3.90 16.13
N LYS A 248 22.56 4.20 17.28
CA LYS A 248 23.24 4.43 18.57
C LYS A 248 22.71 3.49 19.66
N SER A 249 21.78 2.60 19.32
CA SER A 249 21.17 1.67 20.26
C SER A 249 22.14 0.56 20.63
N ALA A 250 22.36 0.39 21.95
CA ALA A 250 23.10 -0.74 22.48
C ALA A 250 22.48 -2.07 22.05
N ALA A 251 21.14 -2.17 21.99
CA ALA A 251 20.45 -3.40 21.59
C ALA A 251 20.71 -3.76 20.10
N VAL A 252 20.93 -2.77 19.24
CA VAL A 252 21.30 -3.00 17.83
C VAL A 252 22.77 -3.39 17.75
N ALA A 253 23.65 -2.67 18.46
CA ALA A 253 25.09 -2.95 18.50
C ALA A 253 25.40 -4.35 19.05
N GLU A 254 24.76 -4.76 20.15
CA GLU A 254 24.91 -6.10 20.75
C GLU A 254 24.49 -7.22 19.78
N GLN A 255 23.39 -7.02 19.03
CA GLN A 255 22.93 -7.97 18.03
C GLN A 255 23.90 -8.05 16.83
N LEU A 256 24.44 -6.92 16.38
CA LEU A 256 25.47 -6.91 15.34
C LEU A 256 26.76 -7.59 15.81
N ALA A 257 27.21 -7.31 17.04
CA ALA A 257 28.39 -7.93 17.64
C ALA A 257 28.23 -9.45 17.79
N ALA A 258 27.05 -9.91 18.20
CA ALA A 258 26.73 -11.33 18.25
C ALA A 258 26.77 -11.96 16.84
N ASP A 259 26.27 -11.27 15.82
CA ASP A 259 26.26 -11.77 14.44
C ASP A 259 27.65 -11.76 13.79
N LEU A 260 28.54 -10.83 14.15
CA LEU A 260 29.96 -10.84 13.74
C LEU A 260 30.66 -12.15 14.10
N THR A 261 30.36 -12.72 15.25
CA THR A 261 30.97 -14.00 15.69
C THR A 261 30.59 -15.18 14.77
N ARG A 262 29.51 -15.04 13.98
CA ARG A 262 29.02 -16.09 13.07
C ARG A 262 29.71 -16.09 11.71
N ILE A 263 30.57 -15.10 11.42
CA ILE A 263 31.34 -15.04 10.16
C ILE A 263 32.14 -16.33 9.96
N GLN A 264 32.79 -16.83 11.02
CA GLN A 264 33.61 -18.05 10.94
C GLN A 264 32.77 -19.30 10.59
N ALA A 265 31.49 -19.30 10.98
CA ALA A 265 30.56 -20.37 10.70
C ALA A 265 29.83 -20.21 9.35
N GLY A 266 29.99 -19.08 8.64
CA GLY A 266 29.30 -18.79 7.38
C GLY A 266 27.78 -18.66 7.52
N THR A 267 27.28 -18.35 8.73
CA THR A 267 25.85 -18.22 9.05
C THR A 267 25.48 -16.80 9.48
N ASN A 268 26.35 -15.83 9.17
CA ASN A 268 26.09 -14.41 9.40
C ASN A 268 25.06 -13.86 8.43
N HIS A 269 24.44 -12.76 8.83
CA HIS A 269 23.51 -12.01 8.00
C HIS A 269 24.27 -11.09 7.04
N ASP A 270 23.55 -10.64 6.01
CA ASP A 270 24.13 -9.85 4.93
C ASP A 270 24.65 -8.49 5.39
N GLU A 271 24.04 -7.89 6.41
CA GLU A 271 24.48 -6.58 6.91
C GLU A 271 25.91 -6.62 7.45
N ILE A 272 26.32 -7.77 7.98
CA ILE A 272 27.68 -8.01 8.47
C ILE A 272 28.71 -8.05 7.33
N THR A 273 28.30 -8.30 6.09
CA THR A 273 29.23 -8.27 4.94
C THR A 273 29.64 -6.85 4.55
N TRP A 274 28.98 -5.82 5.07
CA TRP A 274 29.30 -4.43 4.79
C TRP A 274 30.38 -3.94 5.75
N LEU A 275 31.59 -3.66 5.24
CA LEU A 275 32.75 -3.26 6.05
C LEU A 275 32.43 -2.14 7.06
N ASP A 276 31.77 -1.07 6.62
CA ASP A 276 31.40 0.06 7.48
C ASP A 276 30.48 -0.35 8.65
N VAL A 277 29.66 -1.40 8.48
CA VAL A 277 28.79 -1.92 9.55
C VAL A 277 29.58 -2.78 10.53
N GLN A 278 30.62 -3.49 10.08
CA GLN A 278 31.52 -4.22 10.98
C GLN A 278 32.24 -3.27 11.93
N GLU A 279 32.71 -2.12 11.42
CA GLU A 279 33.39 -1.10 12.24
C GLU A 279 32.49 -0.53 13.34
N GLN A 280 31.17 -0.50 13.14
CA GLN A 280 30.22 0.01 14.11
C GLN A 280 29.91 -1.00 15.24
N ALA A 281 30.14 -2.28 14.99
CA ALA A 281 29.83 -3.35 15.93
C ALA A 281 31.00 -3.69 16.88
N VAL A 282 32.15 -3.02 16.73
CA VAL A 282 33.36 -3.12 17.56
C VAL A 282 33.50 -1.86 18.42
#